data_AF-A0A661FYB4-F1
#
_entry.id   AF-A0A661FYB4-F1
#
_cell.length_a   1.000
_cell.length_b   1.000
_cell.length_c   1.000
_cell.angle_alpha   90.00
_cell.angle_beta   90.00
_cell.angle_gamma   90.00
#
_symmetry.space_group_name_H-M   'P 1'
#
loop_
_entity.id
_entity.type
_entity.pdbx_description
1 polymer ?
#
loop_
_entity_poly.entity_id
_entity_poly.type
_entity_poly.pdbx_seq_one_letter_code
_entity_poly.pdbx_strand_id
1 'polypeptide(L)'
;EGYVHFFANTDGRPLARVRVGKGMISGAPVVAGGKLFIQSESGVLAAFVVAEPAPKADAPDVAGDDAAETDNDADTDTDTETD
;
A
#
# COMPACT_ATOMS: atom_id res chain seq x y z
N GLU A 1 -14.98 -27.86 5.14
CA GLU A 1 -14.35 -26.55 5.40
C GLU A 1 -14.48 -25.65 4.19
N GLY A 2 -14.91 -24.39 4.38
CA GLY A 2 -15.15 -23.44 3.29
C GLY A 2 -13.99 -22.49 3.08
N TYR A 3 -13.40 -22.50 1.89
CA TYR A 3 -12.31 -21.62 1.50
C TYR A 3 -12.67 -20.82 0.24
N VAL A 4 -12.26 -19.55 0.22
CA VAL A 4 -12.29 -18.68 -0.95
C VAL A 4 -10.87 -18.51 -1.45
N HIS A 5 -10.67 -18.68 -2.76
CA HIS A 5 -9.39 -18.52 -3.43
C HIS A 5 -9.48 -17.30 -4.34
N PHE A 6 -8.51 -16.40 -4.22
CA PHE A 6 -8.38 -15.22 -5.06
C PHE A 6 -7.22 -15.41 -6.02
N PHE A 7 -7.44 -15.07 -7.27
CA PHE A 7 -6.44 -15.15 -8.34
C PHE A 7 -6.35 -13.80 -9.07
N ALA A 8 -5.18 -13.49 -9.62
CA ALA A 8 -5.02 -12.37 -10.52
C ALA A 8 -5.82 -12.64 -11.80
N ASN A 9 -6.57 -11.64 -12.25
CA ASN A 9 -7.44 -11.76 -13.42
C ASN A 9 -6.66 -11.78 -14.75
N THR A 10 -5.40 -11.34 -14.74
CA THR A 10 -4.54 -11.26 -15.94
C THR A 10 -3.80 -12.56 -16.23
N ASP A 11 -3.28 -13.23 -15.21
CA ASP A 11 -2.37 -14.38 -15.36
C ASP A 11 -2.76 -15.60 -14.51
N GLY A 12 -3.83 -15.51 -13.73
CA GLY A 12 -4.32 -16.61 -12.91
C GLY A 12 -3.45 -16.94 -11.69
N ARG A 13 -2.44 -16.13 -11.36
CA ARG A 13 -1.58 -16.37 -10.19
C ARG A 13 -2.40 -16.29 -8.89
N PRO A 14 -2.19 -17.19 -7.91
CA PRO A 14 -2.88 -17.11 -6.61
C PRO A 14 -2.46 -15.83 -5.86
N LEU A 15 -3.45 -15.08 -5.40
CA LEU A 15 -3.27 -13.85 -4.61
C LEU A 15 -3.51 -14.08 -3.12
N ALA A 16 -4.57 -14.82 -2.79
CA ALA A 16 -4.94 -15.10 -1.42
C ALA A 16 -5.79 -16.37 -1.30
N ARG A 17 -5.78 -16.96 -0.12
CA ARG A 17 -6.69 -18.03 0.28
C ARG A 17 -7.23 -17.72 1.66
N VAL A 18 -8.55 -17.60 1.77
CA VAL A 18 -9.21 -17.23 3.02
C VAL A 18 -10.18 -18.33 3.44
N ARG A 19 -10.08 -18.76 4.70
CA ARG A 19 -11.03 -19.67 5.32
C ARG A 19 -12.24 -18.88 5.82
N VAL A 20 -13.42 -19.13 5.26
CA VAL A 20 -14.66 -18.43 5.67
C VAL A 20 -15.30 -19.10 6.88
N GLY A 21 -15.24 -20.43 6.97
CA GLY A 21 -15.88 -21.16 8.06
C GLY A 21 -15.64 -22.66 8.01
N LYS A 22 -16.08 -23.36 9.06
CA LYS A 22 -15.98 -24.83 9.17
C LYS A 22 -16.91 -25.55 8.19
N GLY A 23 -18.09 -24.98 7.90
CA GLY A 23 -19.03 -25.50 6.89
C GLY A 23 -18.55 -25.27 5.46
N MET A 24 -19.15 -25.98 4.50
CA MET A 24 -18.87 -25.76 3.08
C MET A 24 -19.43 -24.42 2.60
N ILE A 25 -19.05 -24.00 1.40
CA ILE A 25 -19.69 -22.91 0.67
C ILE A 25 -20.51 -23.57 -0.45
N SER A 26 -21.83 -23.61 -0.28
CA SER A 26 -22.75 -24.25 -1.24
C SER A 26 -23.70 -23.27 -1.93
N GLY A 27 -23.93 -22.09 -1.33
CA GLY A 27 -24.67 -21.00 -1.95
C GLY A 27 -23.87 -20.28 -3.04
N ALA A 28 -24.58 -19.71 -4.02
CA ALA A 28 -23.97 -18.88 -5.04
C ALA A 28 -23.35 -17.60 -4.41
N PRO A 29 -22.09 -17.29 -4.70
CA PRO A 29 -21.50 -16.00 -4.33
C PRO A 29 -22.28 -14.82 -4.93
N VAL A 30 -22.39 -13.72 -4.19
CA VAL A 30 -23.08 -12.50 -4.65
C VAL A 30 -22.11 -11.33 -4.66
N VAL A 31 -22.09 -10.57 -5.75
CA VAL A 31 -21.37 -9.30 -5.83
C VAL A 31 -22.36 -8.15 -5.82
N ALA A 32 -22.23 -7.25 -4.86
CA ALA A 32 -23.05 -6.04 -4.75
C ALA A 32 -22.24 -4.90 -4.11
N GLY A 33 -22.39 -3.68 -4.65
CA GLY A 33 -21.69 -2.50 -4.12
C GLY A 33 -20.16 -2.65 -4.07
N GLY A 34 -19.56 -3.34 -5.04
CA GLY A 34 -18.11 -3.58 -5.09
C GLY A 34 -17.59 -4.58 -4.05
N LYS A 35 -18.47 -5.36 -3.42
CA LYS A 35 -18.12 -6.37 -2.42
C LYS A 35 -18.58 -7.75 -2.85
N LEU A 36 -17.76 -8.76 -2.59
CA LEU A 36 -18.10 -10.17 -2.74
C LEU A 36 -18.60 -10.72 -1.41
N PHE A 37 -19.84 -11.21 -1.39
CA PHE A 37 -20.49 -11.83 -0.24
C PHE A 37 -20.49 -13.35 -0.38
N ILE A 38 -20.08 -14.03 0.69
CA ILE A 38 -19.98 -15.49 0.77
C ILE A 38 -20.61 -15.96 2.08
N GLN A 39 -21.57 -16.88 1.99
CA GLN A 39 -22.12 -17.57 3.15
C GLN A 39 -21.63 -19.02 3.21
N SER A 40 -21.17 -19.44 4.39
CA SER A 40 -20.88 -20.84 4.68
C SER A 40 -22.09 -21.53 5.32
N GLU A 41 -22.16 -22.85 5.17
CA GLU A 41 -23.18 -23.69 5.84
C GLU A 41 -23.07 -23.66 7.38
N SER A 42 -21.93 -23.22 7.92
CA SER A 42 -21.79 -22.95 9.36
C SER A 42 -22.43 -21.63 9.82
N GLY A 43 -23.13 -20.91 8.93
CA GLY A 43 -23.81 -19.64 9.25
C GLY A 43 -22.91 -18.41 9.21
N VAL A 44 -21.62 -18.55 8.86
CA VAL A 44 -20.70 -17.41 8.73
C VAL A 44 -20.93 -16.70 7.40
N LEU A 45 -21.18 -15.39 7.45
CA LEU A 45 -21.24 -14.49 6.30
C LEU A 45 -19.98 -13.62 6.25
N ALA A 46 -19.24 -13.69 5.16
CA ALA A 46 -18.04 -12.89 4.92
C ALA A 46 -18.23 -11.94 3.74
N ALA A 47 -17.56 -10.78 3.79
CA ALA A 47 -17.52 -9.80 2.72
C ALA A 47 -16.07 -9.46 2.35
N PHE A 48 -15.77 -9.45 1.05
CA PHE A 48 -14.43 -9.18 0.52
C PHE A 48 -14.44 -7.98 -0.42
N VAL A 49 -13.34 -7.23 -0.40
CA VAL A 49 -13.01 -6.16 -1.35
C VAL A 49 -11.64 -6.43 -1.95
N VAL A 50 -11.41 -5.96 -3.17
CA VAL A 50 -10.05 -5.86 -3.71
C VAL A 50 -9.43 -4.63 -3.08
N ALA A 51 -8.39 -4.82 -2.26
CA ALA A 51 -7.62 -3.70 -1.74
C ALA A 51 -6.87 -3.05 -2.90
N GLU A 52 -7.04 -1.73 -3.08
CA GLU A 52 -6.06 -0.98 -3.84
C GLU A 52 -4.71 -1.10 -3.12
N PRO A 53 -3.60 -1.30 -3.86
CA PRO A 53 -2.30 -1.31 -3.22
C PRO A 53 -2.12 0.02 -2.50
N ALA A 54 -2.00 -0.02 -1.18
CA ALA A 54 -1.67 1.16 -0.40
C ALA A 54 -0.38 1.77 -0.97
N PRO A 55 -0.28 3.10 -1.13
CA PRO A 55 0.99 3.74 -1.43
C PRO A 55 2.02 3.24 -0.42
N LYS A 56 3.11 2.66 -0.91
CA LYS A 56 4.18 2.16 -0.06
C LYS A 56 4.74 3.36 0.71
N ALA A 57 4.47 3.46 2.01
CA ALA A 57 4.92 4.53 2.88
C ALA A 57 6.44 4.50 3.17
N ASP A 58 7.24 3.89 2.28
CA ASP A 58 8.68 3.69 2.42
C ASP A 58 9.48 4.26 1.24
N ALA A 59 8.90 5.18 0.45
CA ALA A 59 9.74 6.01 -0.41
C ALA A 59 10.44 7.03 0.51
N PRO A 60 11.77 6.98 0.71
CA PRO A 60 12.46 8.03 1.45
C PRO A 60 12.16 9.36 0.77
N ASP A 61 11.81 10.35 1.59
CA ASP A 61 11.61 11.73 1.16
C ASP A 61 12.92 12.22 0.55
N VAL A 62 13.00 12.20 -0.79
CA VAL A 62 14.07 12.85 -1.54
C VAL A 62 13.75 14.34 -1.67
N ALA A 63 13.50 14.99 -0.55
CA ALA A 63 13.61 16.44 -0.45
C ALA A 63 15.11 16.76 -0.51
N GLY A 64 15.54 17.26 -1.66
CA GLY A 64 16.94 17.48 -2.01
C GLY A 64 17.69 18.32 -0.98
N ASP A 65 18.84 17.81 -0.59
CA ASP A 65 19.92 18.58 0.04
C ASP A 65 20.68 19.37 -1.05
N ASP A 66 19.96 20.15 -1.85
CA ASP A 66 20.54 21.17 -2.74
C ASP A 66 20.69 22.47 -1.93
N ALA A 67 21.49 22.41 -0.87
CA ALA A 67 22.10 23.61 -0.33
C ALA A 67 23.24 24.01 -1.27
N ALA A 68 22.89 24.82 -2.26
CA ALA A 68 23.85 25.48 -3.13
C ALA A 68 24.92 26.16 -2.28
N GLU A 69 26.18 25.80 -2.55
CA GLU A 69 27.34 26.62 -2.26
C GLU A 69 27.08 28.03 -2.81
N THR A 70 26.99 29.02 -1.93
CA THR A 70 27.34 30.39 -2.29
C THR A 70 28.69 30.66 -1.65
N ASP A 71 29.73 30.52 -2.46
CA ASP A 71 30.99 31.23 -2.27
C ASP A 71 30.67 32.70 -2.00
N ASN A 72 30.91 33.16 -0.78
CA ASN A 72 30.96 34.59 -0.49
C ASN A 72 32.43 34.97 -0.28
N ASP A 73 33.15 35.04 -1.40
CA ASP A 73 34.39 35.78 -1.51
C ASP A 73 34.10 37.28 -1.34
N ALA A 74 34.33 37.80 -0.13
CA ALA A 74 34.66 39.21 0.11
C ALA A 74 35.08 39.41 1.58
N ASP A 75 36.29 39.01 1.93
CA ASP A 75 37.00 39.56 3.08
C ASP A 75 38.13 40.44 2.55
N THR A 76 37.78 41.67 2.17
CA THR A 76 38.73 42.75 1.97
C THR A 76 38.28 43.91 2.84
N ASP A 77 38.92 44.08 4.00
CA ASP A 77 39.32 45.39 4.48
C ASP A 77 40.56 45.23 5.37
N THR A 78 41.70 45.48 4.73
CA THR A 78 42.98 45.78 5.36
C THR A 78 42.89 47.15 6.02
N ASP A 79 42.79 47.20 7.35
CA ASP A 79 43.12 48.42 8.09
C ASP A 79 44.59 48.37 8.51
N THR A 80 45.39 49.16 7.80
CA THR A 80 46.76 49.50 8.16
C THR A 80 46.71 50.93 8.69
N GLU A 81 46.85 51.15 9.99
CA GLU A 81 47.33 52.43 10.52
C GLU A 81 48.24 52.22 11.73
N THR A 82 49.12 53.21 11.86
CA THR A 82 50.48 53.21 12.39
C THR A 82 50.54 53.94 13.72
N ASP A 83 51.41 53.53 14.64
CA ASP A 83 52.05 54.41 15.63
C ASP A 83 53.50 53.94 15.89
#